data_AF-A0A4U7F082-F1
#
_entry.id   AF-A0A4U7F082-F1
#
_cell.length_a   1.000
_cell.length_b   1.000
_cell.length_c   1.000
_cell.angle_alpha   90.00
_cell.angle_beta   90.00
_cell.angle_gamma   90.00
#
_symmetry.space_group_name_H-M   'P 1'
#
loop_
_entity.id
_entity.type
_entity.pdbx_description
1 polymer ?
#
loop_
_entity_poly.entity_id
_entity_poly.type
_entity_poly.pdbx_seq_one_letter_code
_entity_poly.pdbx_strand_id
1 'polypeptide(L)'
;MDELEERAAAVDPEIEALVAEEGRWERLRDQAAALTERYPDPADRPPLYGVPVGVKDIFHVEELPTRAGSDLPPGVITGDEAAAVTALRRAGALVLGKTVTTEFAHMSPGPTRNPHDTDRTPGGSSSGSAAAVAAGLCPVAFGTQTIGSVIRPAAFCGVVGYKPSFGRISTEGVIPLSESVDHVGVFTQDTAGVSLVAPLLCDSWRTLPAPTERPTIGVPDGAYLEQASDTALDAFEDHLDALTAAGYDVVRVDDAARVDVDTPAGAVTCWSVPAHNDPEGPNAGPNGSVVHPPGFGCGFLLSVGGRTVFWPGDSDALDGFAELDVSIFLANIGGGGLVSDRRAAADLAEELDPDLVVPIHYDTFDRLEADGEAFAGDVAARSIPVALDARSANQ
;
A
#
# COMPACT_ATOMS: atom_id res chain seq x y z
N MET A 1 -20.17 26.73 -1.01
CA MET A 1 -21.12 25.66 -0.67
C MET A 1 -22.15 25.49 -1.77
N ASP A 2 -22.86 26.54 -2.19
CA ASP A 2 -23.85 26.44 -3.27
C ASP A 2 -23.27 25.87 -4.58
N GLU A 3 -22.12 26.37 -5.03
CA GLU A 3 -21.43 25.84 -6.22
C GLU A 3 -21.04 24.35 -6.08
N LEU A 4 -20.68 23.92 -4.88
CA LEU A 4 -20.31 22.53 -4.59
C LEU A 4 -21.54 21.62 -4.61
N GLU A 5 -22.66 22.11 -4.06
CA GLU A 5 -23.95 21.42 -4.09
C GLU A 5 -24.46 21.27 -5.54
N GLU A 6 -24.41 22.35 -6.32
CA GLU A 6 -24.77 22.32 -7.74
C GLU A 6 -23.89 21.34 -8.53
N ARG A 7 -22.57 21.39 -8.31
CA ARG A 7 -21.62 20.47 -8.95
C ARG A 7 -21.93 19.01 -8.63
N ALA A 8 -22.14 18.69 -7.36
CA ALA A 8 -22.45 17.34 -6.93
C ALA A 8 -23.79 16.86 -7.46
N ALA A 9 -24.83 17.70 -7.43
CA ALA A 9 -26.15 17.37 -8.01
C ALA A 9 -26.08 17.11 -9.51
N ALA A 10 -25.18 17.78 -10.23
CA ALA A 10 -25.00 17.61 -11.67
C ALA A 10 -24.19 16.36 -12.06
N VAL A 11 -23.31 15.86 -11.17
CA VAL A 11 -22.28 14.87 -11.56
C VAL A 11 -22.33 13.58 -10.78
N ASP A 12 -22.53 13.63 -9.47
CA ASP A 12 -22.51 12.43 -8.65
C ASP A 12 -23.63 11.42 -9.00
N PRO A 13 -24.81 11.80 -9.54
CA PRO A 13 -25.78 10.82 -10.03
C PRO A 13 -25.28 9.93 -11.17
N GLU A 14 -24.29 10.40 -11.95
CA GLU A 14 -23.70 9.61 -13.05
C GLU A 14 -22.43 8.87 -12.60
N ILE A 15 -21.67 9.44 -11.65
CA ILE A 15 -20.40 8.86 -11.18
C ILE A 15 -20.58 7.92 -9.98
N GLU A 16 -21.58 8.16 -9.14
CA GLU A 16 -21.87 7.39 -7.92
C GLU A 16 -20.63 7.28 -7.00
N ALA A 17 -19.94 8.40 -6.79
CA ALA A 17 -18.71 8.45 -5.99
C ALA A 17 -18.99 8.61 -4.48
N LEU A 18 -20.05 9.32 -4.12
CA LEU A 18 -20.42 9.58 -2.73
C LEU A 18 -21.48 8.59 -2.24
N VAL A 19 -21.36 8.16 -0.99
CA VAL A 19 -22.42 7.40 -0.31
C VAL A 19 -23.59 8.34 -0.03
N ALA A 20 -24.82 7.91 -0.33
CA ALA A 20 -26.01 8.71 -0.09
C ALA A 20 -26.12 9.17 1.37
N GLU A 21 -26.40 10.46 1.55
CA GLU A 21 -26.43 11.13 2.85
C GLU A 21 -27.59 12.13 2.87
N GLU A 22 -28.55 11.91 3.77
CA GLU A 22 -29.65 12.86 3.99
C GLU A 22 -29.13 14.09 4.74
N GLY A 23 -29.49 15.29 4.27
CA GLY A 23 -29.11 16.54 4.94
C GLY A 23 -27.65 16.97 4.75
N ARG A 24 -26.87 16.35 3.85
CA ARG A 24 -25.44 16.67 3.60
C ARG A 24 -25.16 18.18 3.53
N TRP A 25 -25.93 18.88 2.73
CA TRP A 25 -25.68 20.29 2.45
C TRP A 25 -26.11 21.23 3.58
N GLU A 26 -27.08 20.82 4.40
CA GLU A 26 -27.44 21.53 5.63
C GLU A 26 -26.29 21.35 6.64
N ARG A 27 -25.85 20.11 6.89
CA ARG A 27 -24.69 19.79 7.74
C ARG A 27 -23.44 20.58 7.35
N LEU A 28 -23.11 20.62 6.06
CA LEU A 28 -21.92 21.35 5.58
C LEU A 28 -22.04 22.87 5.73
N ARG A 29 -23.25 23.45 5.55
CA ARG A 29 -23.48 24.89 5.79
C ARG A 29 -23.34 25.24 7.26
N ASP A 30 -23.88 24.42 8.16
CA ASP A 30 -23.74 24.60 9.61
C ASP A 30 -22.28 24.49 10.05
N GLN A 31 -21.55 23.49 9.54
CA GLN A 31 -20.11 23.35 9.82
C GLN A 31 -19.30 24.53 9.27
N ALA A 32 -19.62 25.02 8.07
CA ALA A 32 -18.96 26.19 7.50
C ALA A 32 -19.25 27.48 8.29
N ALA A 33 -20.47 27.65 8.80
CA ALA A 33 -20.83 28.77 9.67
C ALA A 33 -20.08 28.70 11.01
N ALA A 34 -20.06 27.54 11.66
CA ALA A 34 -19.30 27.32 12.89
C ALA A 34 -17.78 27.54 12.70
N LEU A 35 -17.24 27.12 11.55
CA LEU A 35 -15.84 27.35 11.22
C LEU A 35 -15.54 28.85 11.03
N THR A 36 -16.47 29.60 10.44
CA THR A 36 -16.37 31.06 10.29
C THR A 36 -16.45 31.80 11.61
N GLU A 37 -17.31 31.35 12.52
CA GLU A 37 -17.37 31.89 13.89
C GLU A 37 -16.08 31.60 14.67
N ARG A 38 -15.49 30.41 14.47
CA ARG A 38 -14.23 30.01 15.12
C ARG A 38 -13.01 30.77 14.57
N TYR A 39 -12.98 31.09 13.28
CA TYR A 39 -11.88 31.80 12.63
C TYR A 39 -12.39 33.03 11.85
N PRO A 40 -12.83 34.09 12.57
CA PRO A 40 -13.41 35.27 11.95
C PRO A 40 -12.36 36.10 11.20
N ASP A 41 -11.10 36.10 11.67
CA ASP A 41 -9.98 36.74 10.99
C ASP A 41 -9.37 35.79 9.95
N PRO A 42 -9.30 36.17 8.66
CA PRO A 42 -8.60 35.40 7.64
C PRO A 42 -7.14 35.05 7.98
N ALA A 43 -6.44 35.87 8.77
CA ALA A 43 -5.05 35.62 9.14
C ALA A 43 -4.86 34.41 10.07
N ASP A 44 -5.91 34.03 10.82
CA ASP A 44 -5.88 32.93 11.79
C ASP A 44 -6.44 31.62 11.21
N ARG A 45 -6.86 31.62 9.94
CA ARG A 45 -7.49 30.45 9.32
C ARG A 45 -6.47 29.32 9.14
N PRO A 46 -6.83 28.08 9.52
CA PRO A 46 -5.96 26.93 9.35
C PRO A 46 -5.80 26.54 7.87
N PRO A 47 -4.80 25.71 7.52
CA PRO A 47 -4.39 25.49 6.12
C PRO A 47 -5.45 24.93 5.18
N LEU A 48 -6.45 24.21 5.71
CA LEU A 48 -7.55 23.62 4.94
C LEU A 48 -8.91 24.25 5.27
N TYR A 49 -8.93 25.48 5.76
CA TYR A 49 -10.17 26.18 6.12
C TYR A 49 -11.23 26.09 5.01
N GLY A 50 -12.34 25.41 5.32
CA GLY A 50 -13.50 25.29 4.43
C GLY A 50 -13.32 24.32 3.25
N VAL A 51 -12.17 23.64 3.15
CA VAL A 51 -11.89 22.70 2.06
C VAL A 51 -12.74 21.43 2.23
N PRO A 52 -13.59 21.06 1.25
CA PRO A 52 -14.38 19.83 1.32
C PRO A 52 -13.49 18.61 1.08
N VAL A 53 -13.58 17.60 1.95
CA VAL A 53 -12.80 16.36 1.87
C VAL A 53 -13.72 15.16 1.82
N GLY A 54 -13.51 14.29 0.83
CA GLY A 54 -14.19 12.99 0.76
C GLY A 54 -13.51 11.96 1.67
N VAL A 55 -14.28 11.11 2.35
CA VAL A 55 -13.73 10.14 3.30
C VAL A 55 -14.17 8.74 2.91
N LYS A 56 -13.25 7.83 2.53
CA LYS A 56 -13.62 6.44 2.19
C LYS A 56 -14.49 5.80 3.28
N ASP A 57 -15.52 5.05 2.88
CA ASP A 57 -16.52 4.51 3.82
C ASP A 57 -16.05 3.31 4.68
N ILE A 58 -14.80 3.33 5.10
CA ILE A 58 -14.23 2.45 6.13
C ILE A 58 -13.55 3.24 7.26
N PHE A 59 -13.49 4.56 7.14
CA PHE A 59 -13.08 5.45 8.22
C PHE A 59 -14.32 5.78 9.04
N HIS A 60 -14.22 5.65 10.36
CA HIS A 60 -15.23 6.16 11.27
C HIS A 60 -15.20 7.69 11.31
N VAL A 61 -16.38 8.29 11.30
CA VAL A 61 -16.61 9.75 11.36
C VAL A 61 -17.77 9.98 12.32
N GLU A 62 -17.58 10.80 13.36
CA GLU A 62 -18.48 10.87 14.52
C GLU A 62 -19.95 11.10 14.16
N GLU A 63 -20.23 11.93 13.15
CA GLU A 63 -21.60 12.27 12.73
C GLU A 63 -22.09 11.55 11.47
N LEU A 64 -21.32 10.62 10.90
CA LEU A 64 -21.70 9.91 9.68
C LEU A 64 -21.63 8.37 9.86
N PRO A 65 -22.67 7.63 9.43
CA PRO A 65 -22.63 6.17 9.50
C PRO A 65 -21.49 5.62 8.65
N THR A 66 -20.87 4.55 9.12
CA THR A 66 -19.90 3.78 8.34
C THR A 66 -20.55 2.49 7.88
N ARG A 67 -20.52 2.21 6.57
CA ARG A 67 -21.17 1.01 6.00
C ARG A 67 -20.19 0.01 5.42
N ALA A 68 -18.92 0.38 5.25
CA ALA A 68 -17.89 -0.47 4.66
C ALA A 68 -18.28 -1.04 3.29
N GLY A 69 -19.15 -0.36 2.53
CA GLY A 69 -19.67 -0.89 1.27
C GLY A 69 -20.48 -2.18 1.40
N SER A 70 -20.95 -2.50 2.61
CA SER A 70 -21.71 -3.72 2.92
C SER A 70 -23.20 -3.45 3.16
N ASP A 71 -24.02 -4.50 3.08
CA ASP A 71 -25.44 -4.47 3.44
C ASP A 71 -25.70 -4.68 4.94
N LEU A 72 -24.63 -4.68 5.76
CA LEU A 72 -24.78 -4.81 7.21
C LEU A 72 -25.50 -3.58 7.79
N PRO A 73 -26.31 -3.75 8.84
CA PRO A 73 -26.94 -2.61 9.50
C PRO A 73 -25.87 -1.64 10.02
N PRO A 74 -25.87 -0.34 9.67
CA PRO A 74 -24.76 0.56 10.01
C PRO A 74 -24.45 0.63 11.52
N GLY A 75 -25.46 0.39 12.37
CA GLY A 75 -25.28 0.35 13.82
C GLY A 75 -24.44 -0.81 14.36
N VAL A 76 -24.05 -1.79 13.52
CA VAL A 76 -23.11 -2.86 13.90
C VAL A 76 -21.66 -2.51 13.60
N ILE A 77 -21.42 -1.52 12.74
CA ILE A 77 -20.10 -1.06 12.35
C ILE A 77 -19.84 0.27 13.07
N THR A 78 -19.42 0.18 14.32
CA THR A 78 -19.18 1.33 15.20
C THR A 78 -17.71 1.40 15.62
N GLY A 79 -17.22 2.61 15.85
CA GLY A 79 -15.85 2.88 16.27
C GLY A 79 -15.66 4.39 16.47
N ASP A 80 -14.56 4.76 17.11
CA ASP A 80 -14.19 6.16 17.35
C ASP A 80 -13.78 6.84 16.03
N GLU A 81 -13.95 8.16 15.93
CA GLU A 81 -13.56 8.92 14.73
C GLU A 81 -12.10 8.64 14.36
N ALA A 82 -11.85 8.37 13.08
CA ALA A 82 -10.52 8.08 12.60
C ALA A 82 -9.56 9.24 12.88
N ALA A 83 -8.38 8.93 13.41
CA ALA A 83 -7.38 9.94 13.79
C ALA A 83 -7.02 10.86 12.61
N ALA A 84 -6.95 10.30 11.39
CA ALA A 84 -6.71 11.05 10.16
C ALA A 84 -7.83 12.06 9.84
N VAL A 85 -9.10 11.69 10.09
CA VAL A 85 -10.26 12.59 9.89
C VAL A 85 -10.21 13.73 10.91
N THR A 86 -9.99 13.40 12.19
CA THR A 86 -9.82 14.41 13.23
C THR A 86 -8.68 15.38 12.91
N ALA A 87 -7.56 14.91 12.35
CA ALA A 87 -6.43 15.74 11.96
C ALA A 87 -6.80 16.78 10.87
N LEU A 88 -7.52 16.38 9.81
CA LEU A 88 -7.94 17.34 8.78
C LEU A 88 -9.02 18.32 9.27
N ARG A 89 -9.94 17.88 10.14
CA ARG A 89 -10.91 18.79 10.78
C ARG A 89 -10.20 19.86 11.61
N ARG A 90 -9.15 19.48 12.36
CA ARG A 90 -8.31 20.44 13.09
C ARG A 90 -7.60 21.42 12.15
N ALA A 91 -7.25 20.98 10.94
CA ALA A 91 -6.74 21.85 9.87
C ALA A 91 -7.83 22.68 9.17
N GLY A 92 -9.09 22.59 9.60
CA GLY A 92 -10.22 23.37 9.10
C GLY A 92 -10.97 22.77 7.91
N ALA A 93 -10.66 21.53 7.52
CA ALA A 93 -11.39 20.85 6.46
C ALA A 93 -12.83 20.53 6.87
N LEU A 94 -13.72 20.44 5.88
CA LEU A 94 -15.11 20.03 6.03
C LEU A 94 -15.29 18.64 5.43
N VAL A 95 -15.88 17.70 6.17
CA VAL A 95 -16.12 16.34 5.65
C VAL A 95 -17.32 16.38 4.70
N LEU A 96 -17.05 16.37 3.40
CA LEU A 96 -18.05 16.39 2.33
C LEU A 96 -19.08 15.26 2.52
N GLY A 97 -18.60 14.09 2.90
CA GLY A 97 -19.39 12.88 3.10
C GLY A 97 -18.52 11.65 2.97
N LYS A 98 -19.15 10.47 3.09
CA LYS A 98 -18.47 9.20 2.83
C LYS A 98 -18.35 8.97 1.33
N THR A 99 -17.20 8.49 0.87
CA THR A 99 -16.96 8.07 -0.51
C THR A 99 -17.08 6.55 -0.61
N VAL A 100 -17.64 6.06 -1.70
CA VAL A 100 -17.87 4.64 -1.94
C VAL A 100 -16.55 3.85 -1.89
N THR A 101 -16.62 2.66 -1.29
CA THR A 101 -15.55 1.68 -1.23
C THR A 101 -16.04 0.37 -1.85
N THR A 102 -15.12 -0.53 -2.21
CA THR A 102 -15.48 -1.95 -2.28
C THR A 102 -15.83 -2.47 -0.89
N GLU A 103 -16.65 -3.53 -0.83
CA GLU A 103 -17.08 -4.12 0.44
C GLU A 103 -15.87 -4.51 1.30
N PHE A 104 -15.79 -3.99 2.53
CA PHE A 104 -14.67 -4.12 3.48
C PHE A 104 -13.29 -3.91 2.86
N ALA A 105 -13.20 -2.97 1.91
CA ALA A 105 -11.99 -2.68 1.15
C ALA A 105 -11.40 -3.86 0.34
N HIS A 106 -12.18 -4.92 0.13
CA HIS A 106 -11.78 -6.15 -0.54
C HIS A 106 -12.27 -6.17 -2.01
N MET A 107 -12.68 -7.33 -2.53
CA MET A 107 -12.84 -7.56 -3.98
C MET A 107 -14.21 -7.17 -4.55
N SER A 108 -15.24 -6.94 -3.74
CA SER A 108 -16.61 -6.70 -4.23
C SER A 108 -16.81 -5.22 -4.62
N PRO A 109 -16.97 -4.88 -5.91
CA PRO A 109 -17.04 -3.50 -6.37
C PRO A 109 -18.32 -2.77 -5.90
N GLY A 110 -18.17 -1.49 -5.57
CA GLY A 110 -19.31 -0.59 -5.38
C GLY A 110 -19.86 -0.06 -6.71
N PRO A 111 -20.94 0.75 -6.68
CA PRO A 111 -21.60 1.26 -7.89
C PRO A 111 -20.79 2.31 -8.67
N THR A 112 -19.73 2.88 -8.08
CA THR A 112 -18.95 3.97 -8.66
C THR A 112 -18.45 3.67 -10.07
N ARG A 113 -18.60 4.65 -10.95
CA ARG A 113 -18.17 4.63 -12.35
C ARG A 113 -16.95 5.52 -12.57
N ASN A 114 -16.18 5.23 -13.61
CA ASN A 114 -15.00 6.03 -13.94
C ASN A 114 -15.40 7.38 -14.57
N PRO A 115 -14.91 8.53 -14.06
CA PRO A 115 -15.22 9.84 -14.65
C PRO A 115 -14.73 10.06 -16.09
N HIS A 116 -13.80 9.25 -16.58
CA HIS A 116 -13.35 9.31 -17.98
C HIS A 116 -14.23 8.49 -18.94
N ASP A 117 -14.91 7.46 -18.43
CA ASP A 117 -15.80 6.57 -19.19
C ASP A 117 -16.71 5.82 -18.22
N THR A 118 -18.00 6.15 -18.20
CA THR A 118 -18.96 5.67 -17.20
C THR A 118 -19.35 4.20 -17.37
N ASP A 119 -18.91 3.56 -18.45
CA ASP A 119 -19.00 2.11 -18.66
C ASP A 119 -17.75 1.35 -18.13
N ARG A 120 -16.77 2.06 -17.55
CA ARG A 120 -15.52 1.48 -17.03
C ARG A 120 -15.44 1.57 -15.51
N THR A 121 -14.64 0.68 -14.94
CA THR A 121 -14.35 0.70 -13.50
C THR A 121 -13.44 1.89 -13.14
N PRO A 122 -13.69 2.57 -12.01
CA PRO A 122 -12.77 3.55 -11.43
C PRO A 122 -11.59 2.88 -10.70
N GLY A 123 -11.48 1.55 -10.73
CA GLY A 123 -10.59 0.78 -9.87
C GLY A 123 -11.15 0.66 -8.45
N GLY A 124 -10.34 0.14 -7.53
CA GLY A 124 -10.73 -0.06 -6.14
C GLY A 124 -9.55 -0.48 -5.27
N SER A 125 -9.69 -0.56 -3.95
CA SER A 125 -10.94 -0.44 -3.21
C SER A 125 -11.43 0.97 -2.89
N SER A 126 -10.60 1.99 -3.03
CA SER A 126 -10.98 3.40 -2.76
C SER A 126 -11.64 4.05 -4.00
N SER A 127 -12.63 3.37 -4.58
CA SER A 127 -13.24 3.70 -5.88
C SER A 127 -13.87 5.09 -5.89
N GLY A 128 -14.76 5.36 -4.93
CA GLY A 128 -15.45 6.64 -4.80
C GLY A 128 -14.49 7.78 -4.47
N SER A 129 -13.41 7.50 -3.73
CA SER A 129 -12.43 8.53 -3.34
C SER A 129 -11.68 9.08 -4.55
N ALA A 130 -11.16 8.20 -5.42
CA ALA A 130 -10.49 8.62 -6.65
C ALA A 130 -11.47 9.27 -7.63
N ALA A 131 -12.64 8.67 -7.82
CA ALA A 131 -13.67 9.18 -8.71
C ALA A 131 -14.19 10.56 -8.27
N ALA A 132 -14.38 10.79 -6.96
CA ALA A 132 -14.81 12.08 -6.44
C ALA A 132 -13.80 13.19 -6.75
N VAL A 133 -12.49 12.90 -6.61
CA VAL A 133 -11.44 13.87 -6.95
C VAL A 133 -11.37 14.13 -8.45
N ALA A 134 -11.39 13.06 -9.26
CA ALA A 134 -11.35 13.15 -10.71
C ALA A 134 -12.57 13.87 -11.29
N ALA A 135 -13.74 13.64 -10.72
CA ALA A 135 -14.98 14.32 -11.08
C ALA A 135 -15.09 15.74 -10.48
N GLY A 136 -14.09 16.24 -9.75
CA GLY A 136 -14.11 17.58 -9.16
C GLY A 136 -15.21 17.77 -8.11
N LEU A 137 -15.62 16.71 -7.42
CA LEU A 137 -16.54 16.76 -6.27
C LEU A 137 -15.81 17.19 -5.00
N CYS A 138 -14.51 16.91 -4.89
CA CYS A 138 -13.64 17.45 -3.86
C CYS A 138 -12.19 17.54 -4.36
N PRO A 139 -11.38 18.46 -3.83
CA PRO A 139 -9.96 18.55 -4.18
C PRO A 139 -9.11 17.45 -3.50
N VAL A 140 -9.61 16.86 -2.41
CA VAL A 140 -8.91 15.86 -1.60
C VAL A 140 -9.90 14.78 -1.15
N ALA A 141 -9.48 13.52 -1.20
CA ALA A 141 -10.20 12.42 -0.57
C ALA A 141 -9.26 11.44 0.13
N PHE A 142 -9.70 10.86 1.24
CA PHE A 142 -9.00 9.75 1.89
C PHE A 142 -9.27 8.43 1.19
N GLY A 143 -8.25 7.59 1.14
CA GLY A 143 -8.34 6.18 0.77
C GLY A 143 -7.51 5.30 1.69
N THR A 144 -7.53 4.00 1.40
CA THR A 144 -6.59 3.04 2.01
C THR A 144 -5.99 2.12 0.97
N GLN A 145 -4.81 1.58 1.28
CA GLN A 145 -4.10 0.63 0.45
C GLN A 145 -3.54 -0.54 1.25
N THR A 146 -3.92 -1.75 0.84
CA THR A 146 -3.36 -3.03 1.27
C THR A 146 -2.42 -3.59 0.18
N ILE A 147 -2.95 -3.77 -1.05
CA ILE A 147 -2.17 -4.26 -2.20
C ILE A 147 -1.98 -3.16 -3.27
N GLY A 148 -3.02 -2.35 -3.52
CA GLY A 148 -2.97 -1.29 -4.55
C GLY A 148 -4.11 -0.29 -4.49
N SER A 149 -4.87 -0.27 -3.38
CA SER A 149 -6.18 0.39 -3.30
C SER A 149 -6.14 1.92 -3.22
N VAL A 150 -4.96 2.54 -3.31
CA VAL A 150 -4.78 3.97 -3.58
C VAL A 150 -4.24 4.18 -5.00
N ILE A 151 -3.11 3.57 -5.34
CA ILE A 151 -2.44 3.83 -6.63
C ILE A 151 -3.24 3.34 -7.85
N ARG A 152 -3.95 2.22 -7.74
CA ARG A 152 -4.76 1.66 -8.83
C ARG A 152 -5.96 2.54 -9.19
N PRO A 153 -6.86 2.91 -8.27
CA PRO A 153 -7.95 3.81 -8.61
C PRO A 153 -7.46 5.22 -8.99
N ALA A 154 -6.33 5.69 -8.46
CA ALA A 154 -5.72 6.95 -8.90
C ALA A 154 -5.31 6.90 -10.38
N ALA A 155 -4.62 5.84 -10.80
CA ALA A 155 -4.22 5.64 -12.19
C ALA A 155 -5.43 5.51 -13.13
N PHE A 156 -6.47 4.79 -12.69
CA PHE A 156 -7.68 4.58 -13.51
C PHE A 156 -8.50 5.86 -13.69
N CYS A 157 -8.56 6.70 -12.65
CA CYS A 157 -9.32 7.96 -12.66
C CYS A 157 -8.46 9.18 -13.02
N GLY A 158 -7.19 9.00 -13.41
CA GLY A 158 -6.32 10.10 -13.85
C GLY A 158 -6.02 11.16 -12.79
N VAL A 159 -5.86 10.76 -11.52
CA VAL A 159 -5.55 11.66 -10.39
C VAL A 159 -4.29 11.24 -9.65
N VAL A 160 -3.78 12.11 -8.77
CA VAL A 160 -2.63 11.77 -7.92
C VAL A 160 -3.11 10.96 -6.72
N GLY A 161 -2.56 9.75 -6.57
CA GLY A 161 -2.73 8.90 -5.38
C GLY A 161 -1.44 8.85 -4.57
N TYR A 162 -1.48 9.32 -3.32
CA TYR A 162 -0.34 9.31 -2.41
C TYR A 162 -0.54 8.26 -1.31
N LYS A 163 0.30 7.23 -1.32
CA LYS A 163 0.47 6.27 -0.23
C LYS A 163 1.83 6.51 0.43
N PRO A 164 1.88 7.00 1.69
CA PRO A 164 3.15 7.22 2.37
C PRO A 164 3.81 5.88 2.74
N SER A 165 5.00 5.96 3.36
CA SER A 165 5.60 4.81 4.04
C SER A 165 4.65 4.27 5.13
N PHE A 166 4.76 2.97 5.43
CA PHE A 166 3.95 2.31 6.44
C PHE A 166 3.98 3.03 7.79
N GLY A 167 2.81 3.11 8.44
CA GLY A 167 2.66 3.75 9.76
C GLY A 167 2.80 5.28 9.77
N ARG A 168 3.01 5.96 8.64
CA ARG A 168 3.16 7.42 8.63
C ARG A 168 1.86 8.17 8.84
N ILE A 169 0.72 7.62 8.41
CA ILE A 169 -0.61 8.16 8.72
C ILE A 169 -1.32 7.10 9.56
N SER A 170 -1.84 7.50 10.72
CA SER A 170 -2.54 6.58 11.64
C SER A 170 -3.72 5.89 10.97
N THR A 171 -3.84 4.58 11.19
CA THR A 171 -4.98 3.74 10.81
C THR A 171 -6.02 3.63 11.93
N GLU A 172 -5.81 4.31 13.08
CA GLU A 172 -6.77 4.33 14.18
C GLU A 172 -8.14 4.86 13.71
N GLY A 173 -9.20 4.14 14.07
CA GLY A 173 -10.58 4.41 13.64
C GLY A 173 -10.86 4.08 12.16
N VAL A 174 -10.00 3.29 11.51
CA VAL A 174 -10.23 2.71 10.18
C VAL A 174 -10.49 1.22 10.34
N ILE A 175 -11.52 0.70 9.66
CA ILE A 175 -11.80 -0.74 9.64
C ILE A 175 -10.65 -1.46 8.92
N PRO A 176 -9.95 -2.40 9.57
CA PRO A 176 -8.79 -3.07 8.98
C PRO A 176 -9.21 -4.11 7.94
N LEU A 177 -8.39 -4.26 6.91
CA LEU A 177 -8.39 -5.43 6.02
C LEU A 177 -7.20 -6.35 6.37
N SER A 178 -6.01 -5.77 6.55
CA SER A 178 -4.80 -6.47 6.97
C SER A 178 -3.85 -5.49 7.67
N GLU A 179 -3.82 -5.53 9.00
CA GLU A 179 -3.11 -4.53 9.82
C GLU A 179 -1.61 -4.42 9.53
N SER A 180 -0.98 -5.52 9.10
CA SER A 180 0.47 -5.55 8.80
C SER A 180 0.86 -4.80 7.52
N VAL A 181 -0.11 -4.53 6.63
CA VAL A 181 0.16 -3.91 5.31
C VAL A 181 -0.82 -2.79 4.95
N ASP A 182 -1.83 -2.52 5.78
CA ASP A 182 -2.77 -1.43 5.55
C ASP A 182 -2.12 -0.06 5.72
N HIS A 183 -2.37 0.80 4.74
CA HIS A 183 -1.96 2.20 4.74
C HIS A 183 -3.17 3.10 4.57
N VAL A 184 -3.22 4.21 5.31
CA VAL A 184 -4.02 5.37 4.90
C VAL A 184 -3.27 6.14 3.81
N GLY A 185 -3.99 6.55 2.76
CA GLY A 185 -3.49 7.41 1.70
C GLY A 185 -4.49 8.49 1.31
N VAL A 186 -4.09 9.36 0.39
CA VAL A 186 -4.94 10.45 -0.10
C VAL A 186 -4.94 10.52 -1.62
N PHE A 187 -6.05 11.02 -2.16
CA PHE A 187 -6.20 11.39 -3.56
C PHE A 187 -6.28 12.90 -3.68
N THR A 188 -5.60 13.46 -4.68
CA THR A 188 -5.64 14.89 -4.99
C THR A 188 -5.60 15.12 -6.49
N GLN A 189 -6.03 16.30 -6.93
CA GLN A 189 -6.03 16.65 -8.37
C GLN A 189 -4.60 16.77 -8.93
N ASP A 190 -3.65 17.19 -8.09
CA ASP A 190 -2.26 17.39 -8.45
C ASP A 190 -1.32 17.12 -7.25
N THR A 191 -0.01 17.24 -7.47
CA THR A 191 1.03 17.05 -6.45
C THR A 191 1.11 18.22 -5.44
N ALA A 192 0.58 19.39 -5.78
CA ALA A 192 0.49 20.52 -4.87
C ALA A 192 -0.52 20.22 -3.75
N GLY A 193 -1.64 19.57 -4.07
CA GLY A 193 -2.59 19.04 -3.10
C GLY A 193 -1.94 18.07 -2.11
N VAL A 194 -1.16 17.10 -2.61
CA VAL A 194 -0.40 16.18 -1.74
C VAL A 194 0.54 16.95 -0.83
N SER A 195 1.27 17.92 -1.36
CA SER A 195 2.24 18.72 -0.62
C SER A 195 1.60 19.55 0.51
N LEU A 196 0.33 19.93 0.35
CA LEU A 196 -0.44 20.65 1.36
C LEU A 196 -0.98 19.70 2.45
N VAL A 197 -1.44 18.51 2.06
CA VAL A 197 -2.19 17.60 2.94
C VAL A 197 -1.27 16.63 3.69
N ALA A 198 -0.24 16.08 3.04
CA ALA A 198 0.65 15.09 3.64
C ALA A 198 1.32 15.58 4.94
N PRO A 199 1.81 16.83 5.06
CA PRO A 199 2.40 17.34 6.31
C PRO A 199 1.42 17.40 7.49
N LEU A 200 0.11 17.49 7.23
CA LEU A 200 -0.94 17.58 8.25
C LEU A 200 -1.33 16.20 8.81
N LEU A 201 -1.05 15.15 8.05
CA LEU A 201 -1.44 13.77 8.35
C LEU A 201 -0.28 12.90 8.79
N CYS A 202 0.89 13.14 8.20
CA CYS A 202 2.03 12.28 8.41
C CYS A 202 2.73 12.61 9.72
N ASP A 203 2.83 11.60 10.59
CA ASP A 203 3.65 11.70 11.79
C ASP A 203 5.10 12.00 11.42
N SER A 204 5.71 12.86 12.24
CA SER A 204 7.10 13.31 12.08
C SER A 204 7.42 13.78 10.66
N TRP A 205 6.51 14.54 10.02
CA TRP A 205 6.78 15.10 8.69
C TRP A 205 8.06 15.95 8.71
N ARG A 206 8.96 15.67 7.78
CA ARG A 206 10.20 16.42 7.58
C ARG A 206 10.20 16.94 6.15
N THR A 207 10.14 18.26 6.02
CA THR A 207 10.36 18.90 4.72
C THR A 207 11.87 18.90 4.47
N LEU A 208 12.29 18.10 3.50
CA LEU A 208 13.67 18.10 3.04
C LEU A 208 13.90 19.29 2.11
N PRO A 209 15.11 19.89 2.09
CA PRO A 209 15.44 20.88 1.09
C PRO A 209 15.29 20.27 -0.32
N ALA A 210 14.94 21.10 -1.29
CA ALA A 210 14.95 20.67 -2.68
C ALA A 210 16.34 20.09 -3.01
N PRO A 211 16.41 18.91 -3.63
CA PRO A 211 17.68 18.28 -3.91
C PRO A 211 18.51 19.18 -4.82
N THR A 212 19.80 19.33 -4.51
CA THR A 212 20.74 20.15 -5.30
C THR A 212 21.15 19.48 -6.61
N GLU A 213 20.95 18.17 -6.69
CA GLU A 213 21.23 17.32 -7.83
C GLU A 213 19.96 16.52 -8.17
N ARG A 214 19.79 16.15 -9.45
CA ARG A 214 18.66 15.31 -9.85
C ARG A 214 18.91 13.89 -9.37
N PRO A 215 17.93 13.23 -8.73
CA PRO A 215 18.07 11.83 -8.38
C PRO A 215 18.14 10.97 -9.65
N THR A 216 18.87 9.87 -9.57
CA THR A 216 18.78 8.76 -10.54
C THR A 216 17.44 8.05 -10.36
N ILE A 217 16.77 7.75 -11.46
CA ILE A 217 15.50 7.02 -11.52
C ILE A 217 15.80 5.58 -11.89
N GLY A 218 15.60 4.66 -10.95
CA GLY A 218 15.65 3.21 -11.20
C GLY A 218 14.34 2.74 -11.80
N VAL A 219 14.41 2.05 -12.93
CA VAL A 219 13.25 1.50 -13.66
C VAL A 219 13.34 -0.02 -13.62
N PRO A 220 12.39 -0.73 -12.99
CA PRO A 220 12.37 -2.19 -13.05
C PRO A 220 12.15 -2.65 -14.49
N ASP A 221 12.94 -3.62 -14.94
CA ASP A 221 12.91 -4.18 -16.30
C ASP A 221 12.64 -5.68 -16.28
N GLY A 222 12.47 -6.28 -17.46
CA GLY A 222 12.31 -7.73 -17.63
C GLY A 222 10.91 -8.25 -17.35
N ALA A 223 10.81 -9.49 -16.86
CA ALA A 223 9.57 -10.27 -16.83
C ALA A 223 8.43 -9.62 -16.02
N TYR A 224 8.75 -8.77 -15.04
CA TYR A 224 7.74 -8.00 -14.31
C TYR A 224 7.07 -6.95 -15.20
N LEU A 225 7.88 -6.17 -15.93
CA LEU A 225 7.39 -5.10 -16.79
C LEU A 225 6.65 -5.67 -18.01
N GLU A 226 7.12 -6.78 -18.56
CA GLU A 226 6.51 -7.50 -19.71
C GLU A 226 5.07 -7.97 -19.47
N GLN A 227 4.57 -7.93 -18.23
CA GLN A 227 3.17 -8.25 -17.91
C GLN A 227 2.18 -7.13 -18.23
N ALA A 228 2.67 -5.89 -18.36
CA ALA A 228 1.83 -4.77 -18.73
C ALA A 228 1.34 -4.92 -20.18
N SER A 229 0.15 -4.40 -20.48
CA SER A 229 -0.32 -4.37 -21.86
C SER A 229 0.57 -3.47 -22.71
N ASP A 230 0.65 -3.75 -24.01
CA ASP A 230 1.41 -2.93 -24.96
C ASP A 230 1.11 -1.43 -24.81
N THR A 231 -0.15 -1.05 -24.64
CA THR A 231 -0.56 0.35 -24.44
C THR A 231 -0.04 0.94 -23.12
N ALA A 232 -0.02 0.16 -22.04
CA ALA A 232 0.53 0.63 -20.77
C ALA A 232 2.06 0.75 -20.83
N LEU A 233 2.72 -0.16 -21.54
CA LEU A 233 4.16 -0.12 -21.80
C LEU A 233 4.52 1.09 -22.66
N ASP A 234 3.85 1.30 -23.79
CA ASP A 234 4.08 2.47 -24.65
C ASP A 234 3.98 3.78 -23.85
N ALA A 235 2.91 3.91 -23.05
CA ALA A 235 2.75 5.08 -22.19
C ALA A 235 3.85 5.19 -21.14
N PHE A 236 4.28 4.07 -20.53
CA PHE A 236 5.37 4.06 -19.56
C PHE A 236 6.69 4.52 -20.20
N GLU A 237 7.04 4.01 -21.38
CA GLU A 237 8.22 4.41 -22.14
C GLU A 237 8.20 5.90 -22.50
N ASP A 238 7.06 6.43 -22.97
CA ASP A 238 6.90 7.86 -23.25
C ASP A 238 7.22 8.74 -22.02
N HIS A 239 6.86 8.27 -20.81
CA HIS A 239 7.20 8.99 -19.57
C HIS A 239 8.70 8.89 -19.22
N LEU A 240 9.36 7.76 -19.51
CA LEU A 240 10.81 7.62 -19.32
C LEU A 240 11.59 8.51 -20.28
N ASP A 241 11.13 8.61 -21.53
CA ASP A 241 11.69 9.53 -22.52
C ASP A 241 11.52 10.98 -22.08
N ALA A 242 10.36 11.34 -21.51
CA ALA A 242 10.12 12.67 -20.95
C ALA A 242 11.04 12.98 -19.75
N LEU A 243 11.27 12.02 -18.86
CA LEU A 243 12.21 12.17 -17.74
C LEU A 243 13.66 12.34 -18.21
N THR A 244 14.08 11.54 -19.20
CA THR A 244 15.41 11.63 -19.82
C THR A 244 15.60 12.99 -20.50
N ALA A 245 14.60 13.44 -21.27
CA ALA A 245 14.60 14.76 -21.89
C ALA A 245 14.62 15.91 -20.87
N ALA A 246 14.04 15.71 -19.68
CA ALA A 246 14.13 16.64 -18.55
C ALA A 246 15.48 16.59 -17.80
N GLY A 247 16.40 15.72 -18.23
CA GLY A 247 17.76 15.60 -17.71
C GLY A 247 17.90 14.73 -16.46
N TYR A 248 16.92 13.87 -16.17
CA TYR A 248 17.10 12.81 -15.17
C TYR A 248 17.97 11.70 -15.73
N ASP A 249 18.80 11.12 -14.86
CA ASP A 249 19.52 9.88 -15.16
C ASP A 249 18.54 8.71 -14.93
N VAL A 250 18.20 7.98 -16.01
CA VAL A 250 17.24 6.87 -15.98
C VAL A 250 18.01 5.57 -16.20
N VAL A 251 17.96 4.69 -15.20
CA VAL A 251 18.71 3.44 -15.20
C VAL A 251 17.73 2.27 -15.12
N ARG A 252 17.76 1.39 -16.10
CA ARG A 252 17.01 0.13 -16.06
C ARG A 252 17.69 -0.86 -15.11
N VAL A 253 16.88 -1.54 -14.32
CA VAL A 253 17.27 -2.46 -13.26
C VAL A 253 16.56 -3.78 -13.55
N ASP A 254 17.31 -4.77 -14.03
CA ASP A 254 16.81 -6.13 -14.21
C ASP A 254 17.11 -7.00 -12.97
N ASP A 255 16.69 -8.26 -13.02
CA ASP A 255 16.87 -9.22 -11.93
C ASP A 255 18.34 -9.55 -11.61
N ALA A 256 19.29 -9.11 -12.44
CA ALA A 256 20.73 -9.29 -12.21
C ALA A 256 21.41 -8.02 -11.66
N ALA A 257 20.70 -6.88 -11.63
CA ALA A 257 21.25 -5.62 -11.19
C ALA A 257 21.46 -5.57 -9.66
N ARG A 258 22.58 -4.96 -9.26
CA ARG A 258 22.93 -4.71 -7.85
C ARG A 258 22.74 -3.23 -7.54
N VAL A 259 22.08 -2.94 -6.42
CA VAL A 259 21.81 -1.57 -5.98
C VAL A 259 22.50 -1.34 -4.63
N ASP A 260 23.39 -0.35 -4.58
CA ASP A 260 23.98 0.11 -3.32
C ASP A 260 23.04 1.13 -2.68
N VAL A 261 22.63 0.85 -1.43
CA VAL A 261 21.74 1.69 -0.64
C VAL A 261 22.50 2.21 0.58
N ASP A 262 22.64 3.53 0.70
CA ASP A 262 23.19 4.14 1.91
C ASP A 262 22.18 4.05 3.05
N THR A 263 22.56 3.37 4.14
CA THR A 263 21.75 3.26 5.36
C THR A 263 22.49 3.92 6.54
N PRO A 264 21.80 4.22 7.66
CA PRO A 264 22.47 4.67 8.88
C PRO A 264 23.55 3.70 9.41
N ALA A 265 23.49 2.42 8.99
CA ALA A 265 24.46 1.38 9.35
C ALA A 265 25.61 1.23 8.32
N GLY A 266 25.63 2.03 7.25
CA GLY A 266 26.58 1.95 6.14
C GLY A 266 25.93 1.61 4.80
N ALA A 267 26.74 1.52 3.75
CA ALA A 267 26.29 1.09 2.43
C ALA A 267 25.90 -0.39 2.47
N VAL A 268 24.71 -0.69 1.94
CA VAL A 268 24.15 -2.03 1.81
C VAL A 268 23.96 -2.31 0.33
N THR A 269 24.66 -3.31 -0.19
CA THR A 269 24.40 -3.79 -1.56
C THR A 269 23.22 -4.74 -1.51
N CYS A 270 22.18 -4.46 -2.28
CA CYS A 270 20.98 -5.28 -2.40
C CYS A 270 20.84 -5.79 -3.84
N TRP A 271 20.40 -7.04 -4.00
CA TRP A 271 19.92 -7.55 -5.28
C TRP A 271 18.77 -8.52 -5.06
N SER A 272 17.85 -8.54 -6.02
CA SER A 272 16.78 -9.52 -6.05
C SER A 272 17.32 -10.88 -6.49
N VAL A 273 16.63 -11.93 -6.08
CA VAL A 273 16.76 -13.25 -6.71
C VAL A 273 15.36 -13.74 -7.11
N PRO A 274 15.23 -14.48 -8.22
CA PRO A 274 13.96 -15.08 -8.59
C PRO A 274 13.45 -15.97 -7.46
N ALA A 275 12.23 -15.73 -7.01
CA ALA A 275 11.59 -16.51 -5.96
C ALA A 275 10.17 -16.85 -6.40
N HIS A 276 9.81 -18.13 -6.37
CA HIS A 276 8.50 -18.59 -6.82
C HIS A 276 8.22 -19.97 -6.26
N ASN A 277 6.98 -20.42 -6.38
CA ASN A 277 6.66 -21.83 -6.23
C ASN A 277 6.78 -22.51 -7.59
N ASP A 278 7.46 -23.65 -7.63
CA ASP A 278 7.62 -24.43 -8.85
C ASP A 278 6.26 -25.09 -9.20
N PRO A 279 5.74 -24.94 -10.43
CA PRO A 279 4.55 -25.66 -10.89
C PRO A 279 4.63 -27.19 -10.78
N GLU A 280 5.83 -27.75 -10.69
CA GLU A 280 6.09 -29.18 -10.42
C GLU A 280 6.52 -29.44 -8.96
N GLY A 281 6.61 -28.38 -8.15
CA GLY A 281 7.10 -28.37 -6.79
C GLY A 281 6.06 -28.73 -5.72
N PRO A 282 6.49 -28.75 -4.45
CA PRO A 282 5.68 -29.20 -3.32
C PRO A 282 4.46 -28.30 -3.04
N ASN A 283 4.52 -27.04 -3.46
CA ASN A 283 3.46 -26.06 -3.26
C ASN A 283 2.51 -25.92 -4.46
N ALA A 284 2.72 -26.71 -5.52
CA ALA A 284 1.83 -26.72 -6.69
C ALA A 284 0.49 -27.41 -6.40
N GLY A 285 -0.59 -26.81 -6.90
CA GLY A 285 -1.89 -27.44 -6.97
C GLY A 285 -1.92 -28.61 -7.95
N PRO A 286 -2.98 -29.44 -7.96
CA PRO A 286 -3.07 -30.65 -8.81
C PRO A 286 -2.95 -30.42 -10.32
N ASN A 287 -3.11 -29.18 -10.77
CA ASN A 287 -3.01 -28.73 -12.16
C ASN A 287 -1.75 -27.89 -12.43
N GLY A 288 -0.79 -27.85 -11.50
CA GLY A 288 0.39 -27.00 -11.57
C GLY A 288 0.15 -25.53 -11.22
N SER A 289 -1.05 -25.15 -10.74
CA SER A 289 -1.29 -23.77 -10.30
C SER A 289 -0.53 -23.49 -9.01
N VAL A 290 0.15 -22.36 -8.95
CA VAL A 290 0.91 -21.91 -7.78
C VAL A 290 0.47 -20.53 -7.34
N VAL A 291 0.72 -20.18 -6.08
CA VAL A 291 0.40 -18.86 -5.53
C VAL A 291 1.34 -17.80 -6.11
N HIS A 292 2.64 -18.08 -6.14
CA HIS A 292 3.66 -17.23 -6.74
C HIS A 292 4.29 -17.92 -7.95
N PRO A 293 3.77 -17.72 -9.16
CA PRO A 293 4.36 -18.32 -10.36
C PRO A 293 5.74 -17.74 -10.69
N PRO A 294 6.57 -18.47 -11.46
CA PRO A 294 7.85 -17.97 -11.96
C PRO A 294 7.72 -16.57 -12.57
N GLY A 295 8.59 -15.64 -12.15
CA GLY A 295 8.60 -14.24 -12.59
C GLY A 295 7.73 -13.27 -11.76
N PHE A 296 7.03 -13.74 -10.71
CA PHE A 296 6.18 -12.89 -9.87
C PHE A 296 6.70 -12.66 -8.45
N GLY A 297 7.37 -13.64 -7.86
CA GLY A 297 7.94 -13.49 -6.53
C GLY A 297 9.38 -12.98 -6.57
N CYS A 298 9.82 -12.40 -5.46
CA CYS A 298 11.18 -11.92 -5.28
C CYS A 298 11.73 -12.35 -3.91
N GLY A 299 12.96 -12.85 -3.93
CA GLY A 299 13.81 -12.95 -2.76
C GLY A 299 14.83 -11.81 -2.77
N PHE A 300 15.50 -11.58 -1.65
CA PHE A 300 16.54 -10.56 -1.53
C PHE A 300 17.82 -11.15 -0.97
N LEU A 301 18.94 -10.73 -1.55
CA LEU A 301 20.27 -10.96 -1.02
C LEU A 301 20.90 -9.60 -0.70
N LEU A 302 21.33 -9.42 0.54
CA LEU A 302 21.83 -8.15 1.07
C LEU A 302 23.27 -8.33 1.54
N SER A 303 24.15 -7.36 1.31
CA SER A 303 25.47 -7.30 1.93
C SER A 303 25.51 -6.21 2.99
N VAL A 304 25.66 -6.59 4.26
CA VAL A 304 25.70 -5.67 5.41
C VAL A 304 26.96 -5.94 6.22
N GLY A 305 27.87 -4.96 6.28
CA GLY A 305 29.08 -5.07 7.08
C GLY A 305 29.98 -6.26 6.69
N GLY A 306 29.98 -6.64 5.40
CA GLY A 306 30.75 -7.77 4.87
C GLY A 306 30.12 -9.15 5.10
N ARG A 307 28.88 -9.21 5.60
CA ARG A 307 28.08 -10.44 5.69
C ARG A 307 26.97 -10.41 4.65
N THR A 308 26.67 -11.56 4.07
CA THR A 308 25.57 -11.69 3.13
C THR A 308 24.34 -12.25 3.85
N VAL A 309 23.18 -11.61 3.67
CA VAL A 309 21.91 -11.97 4.29
C VAL A 309 20.91 -12.33 3.20
N PHE A 310 20.45 -13.58 3.19
CA PHE A 310 19.51 -14.08 2.20
C PHE A 310 18.12 -14.22 2.80
N TRP A 311 17.10 -13.69 2.12
CA TRP A 311 15.70 -13.96 2.38
C TRP A 311 15.05 -14.48 1.09
N PRO A 312 14.45 -15.69 1.09
CA PRO A 312 14.00 -16.35 -0.12
C PRO A 312 12.67 -15.81 -0.66
N GLY A 313 11.98 -14.92 0.06
CA GLY A 313 10.64 -14.49 -0.33
C GLY A 313 9.60 -15.56 -0.03
N ASP A 314 8.43 -15.43 -0.66
CA ASP A 314 7.35 -16.41 -0.55
C ASP A 314 7.47 -17.49 -1.63
N SER A 315 8.46 -18.37 -1.46
CA SER A 315 8.85 -19.34 -2.48
C SER A 315 9.09 -20.75 -1.94
N ASP A 316 9.22 -21.68 -2.89
CA ASP A 316 9.84 -22.98 -2.62
C ASP A 316 11.35 -22.82 -2.36
N ALA A 317 11.98 -23.88 -1.86
CA ALA A 317 13.42 -23.97 -1.74
C ALA A 317 13.99 -24.31 -3.13
N LEU A 318 14.16 -23.29 -3.96
CA LEU A 318 14.61 -23.46 -5.35
C LEU A 318 16.06 -23.91 -5.39
N ASP A 319 16.40 -24.83 -6.30
CA ASP A 319 17.78 -25.35 -6.47
C ASP A 319 18.83 -24.23 -6.63
N GLY A 320 18.48 -23.15 -7.33
CA GLY A 320 19.38 -22.01 -7.54
C GLY A 320 19.72 -21.24 -6.26
N PHE A 321 18.98 -21.43 -5.17
CA PHE A 321 19.30 -20.79 -3.89
C PHE A 321 20.53 -21.40 -3.23
N ALA A 322 20.77 -22.70 -3.40
CA ALA A 322 21.93 -23.38 -2.83
C ALA A 322 23.27 -22.86 -3.39
N GLU A 323 23.26 -22.16 -4.53
CA GLU A 323 24.44 -21.58 -5.15
C GLU A 323 24.84 -20.21 -4.56
N LEU A 324 24.05 -19.65 -3.64
CA LEU A 324 24.28 -18.34 -3.06
C LEU A 324 25.32 -18.37 -1.94
N ASP A 325 26.20 -17.36 -1.90
CA ASP A 325 27.11 -17.13 -0.77
C ASP A 325 26.38 -16.41 0.36
N VAL A 326 25.98 -17.14 1.41
CA VAL A 326 25.07 -16.67 2.46
C VAL A 326 25.72 -16.79 3.84
N SER A 327 25.92 -15.67 4.53
CA SER A 327 26.34 -15.68 5.93
C SER A 327 25.17 -15.83 6.90
N ILE A 328 24.01 -15.25 6.57
CA ILE A 328 22.80 -15.31 7.39
C ILE A 328 21.62 -15.68 6.51
N PHE A 329 20.97 -16.81 6.79
CA PHE A 329 19.77 -17.24 6.08
C PHE A 329 18.51 -16.92 6.88
N LEU A 330 17.70 -16.01 6.35
CA LEU A 330 16.39 -15.63 6.86
C LEU A 330 15.35 -16.62 6.29
N ALA A 331 15.27 -17.79 6.90
CA ALA A 331 14.43 -18.88 6.43
C ALA A 331 12.95 -18.56 6.61
N ASN A 332 12.25 -18.24 5.52
CA ASN A 332 10.81 -18.08 5.53
C ASN A 332 10.16 -19.47 5.57
N ILE A 333 9.50 -19.79 6.68
CA ILE A 333 8.91 -21.10 6.91
C ILE A 333 7.41 -20.95 7.19
N GLY A 334 6.65 -21.93 6.74
CA GLY A 334 5.20 -21.94 6.93
C GLY A 334 4.57 -23.13 6.24
N GLY A 335 3.26 -23.07 6.08
CA GLY A 335 2.48 -24.10 5.41
C GLY A 335 1.73 -23.60 4.18
N GLY A 336 0.85 -24.46 3.69
CA GLY A 336 -0.31 -24.00 2.92
C GLY A 336 -0.04 -23.56 1.49
N GLY A 337 1.08 -23.92 0.86
CA GLY A 337 1.28 -23.70 -0.58
C GLY A 337 1.89 -22.33 -0.96
N LEU A 338 2.42 -21.57 0.01
CA LEU A 338 2.97 -20.24 -0.24
C LEU A 338 4.50 -20.20 -0.10
N VAL A 339 5.01 -20.80 0.98
CA VAL A 339 6.42 -20.76 1.36
C VAL A 339 6.95 -22.17 1.56
N SER A 340 8.26 -22.32 1.68
CA SER A 340 8.90 -23.60 1.99
C SER A 340 8.45 -24.15 3.34
N ASP A 341 8.22 -25.46 3.41
CA ASP A 341 8.02 -26.10 4.71
C ASP A 341 9.33 -26.14 5.52
N ARG A 342 9.20 -26.37 6.83
CA ARG A 342 10.36 -26.36 7.75
C ARG A 342 11.47 -27.34 7.35
N ARG A 343 11.14 -28.48 6.72
CA ARG A 343 12.14 -29.49 6.35
C ARG A 343 12.86 -29.07 5.09
N ALA A 344 12.13 -28.64 4.07
CA ALA A 344 12.71 -28.12 2.83
C ALA A 344 13.61 -26.91 3.11
N ALA A 345 13.17 -26.00 3.99
CA ALA A 345 13.99 -24.87 4.41
C ALA A 345 15.24 -25.31 5.21
N ALA A 346 15.16 -26.38 6.00
CA ALA A 346 16.31 -26.89 6.74
C ALA A 346 17.30 -27.66 5.85
N ASP A 347 16.80 -28.36 4.82
CA ASP A 347 17.62 -28.98 3.77
C ASP A 347 18.37 -27.90 2.99
N LEU A 348 17.67 -26.84 2.55
CA LEU A 348 18.32 -25.69 1.90
C LEU A 348 19.35 -25.01 2.82
N ALA A 349 19.07 -24.89 4.12
CA ALA A 349 20.03 -24.35 5.07
C ALA A 349 21.31 -25.22 5.16
N GLU A 350 21.17 -26.55 5.05
CA GLU A 350 22.32 -27.48 4.98
C GLU A 350 23.18 -27.23 3.75
N GLU A 351 22.54 -27.02 2.61
CA GLU A 351 23.23 -26.78 1.34
C GLU A 351 23.90 -25.39 1.30
N LEU A 352 23.28 -24.38 1.91
CA LEU A 352 23.80 -23.01 2.02
C LEU A 352 24.99 -22.89 2.98
N ASP A 353 25.09 -23.75 4.01
CA ASP A 353 26.09 -23.69 5.10
C ASP A 353 26.28 -22.28 5.72
N PRO A 354 25.21 -21.59 6.17
CA PRO A 354 25.33 -20.24 6.70
C PRO A 354 25.91 -20.21 8.12
N ASP A 355 26.50 -19.07 8.52
CA ASP A 355 26.93 -18.85 9.91
C ASP A 355 25.74 -18.86 10.88
N LEU A 356 24.55 -18.49 10.41
CA LEU A 356 23.34 -18.35 11.20
C LEU A 356 22.07 -18.51 10.36
N VAL A 357 21.11 -19.25 10.90
CA VAL A 357 19.72 -19.28 10.39
C VAL A 357 18.81 -18.52 11.35
N VAL A 358 17.92 -17.71 10.78
CA VAL A 358 16.86 -17.01 11.52
C VAL A 358 15.52 -17.37 10.85
N PRO A 359 14.62 -18.12 11.51
CA PRO A 359 13.29 -18.34 10.98
C PRO A 359 12.53 -17.01 10.94
N ILE A 360 11.95 -16.72 9.79
CA ILE A 360 10.98 -15.65 9.59
C ILE A 360 9.61 -16.29 9.57
N HIS A 361 8.73 -15.80 10.42
CA HIS A 361 7.35 -16.25 10.51
C HIS A 361 6.44 -15.03 10.32
N TYR A 362 5.46 -15.17 9.42
CA TYR A 362 4.42 -14.16 9.23
C TYR A 362 3.28 -14.32 10.24
N ASP A 363 2.88 -15.57 10.49
CA ASP A 363 1.74 -15.98 11.33
C ASP A 363 0.46 -15.15 11.09
N THR A 364 0.30 -14.61 9.88
CA THR A 364 -0.79 -13.68 9.56
C THR A 364 -2.14 -14.39 9.37
N PHE A 365 -2.13 -15.70 9.11
CA PHE A 365 -3.32 -16.56 8.97
C PHE A 365 -2.90 -18.04 9.00
N ASP A 366 -3.83 -18.94 9.34
CA ASP A 366 -3.59 -20.37 9.60
C ASP A 366 -2.72 -21.10 8.55
N ARG A 367 -2.80 -20.71 7.27
CA ARG A 367 -1.98 -21.33 6.21
C ARG A 367 -0.50 -20.99 6.34
N LEU A 368 -0.12 -19.86 6.94
CA LEU A 368 1.26 -19.43 7.15
C LEU A 368 1.77 -19.68 8.59
N GLU A 369 1.03 -20.45 9.39
CA GLU A 369 1.48 -20.81 10.74
C GLU A 369 2.81 -21.56 10.68
N ALA A 370 3.80 -21.06 11.41
CA ALA A 370 5.15 -21.61 11.45
C ALA A 370 5.46 -22.24 12.82
N ASP A 371 6.07 -23.43 12.81
CA ASP A 371 6.64 -24.03 14.02
C ASP A 371 8.14 -23.74 14.09
N GLY A 372 8.48 -22.53 14.57
CA GLY A 372 9.85 -22.05 14.68
C GLY A 372 10.72 -22.93 15.59
N GLU A 373 10.17 -23.47 16.68
CA GLU A 373 10.92 -24.35 17.59
C GLU A 373 11.27 -25.69 16.94
N ALA A 374 10.30 -26.32 16.25
CA ALA A 374 10.58 -27.56 15.52
C ALA A 374 11.59 -27.33 14.39
N PHE A 375 11.47 -26.21 13.66
CA PHE A 375 12.44 -25.84 12.64
C PHE A 375 13.85 -25.61 13.23
N ALA A 376 13.96 -24.91 14.35
CA ALA A 376 15.23 -24.74 15.04
C ALA A 376 15.84 -26.09 15.45
N GLY A 377 15.02 -27.05 15.86
CA GLY A 377 15.45 -28.43 16.08
C GLY A 377 16.00 -29.10 14.82
N ASP A 378 15.33 -28.95 13.67
CA ASP A 378 15.79 -29.49 12.39
C ASP A 378 17.12 -28.88 11.95
N VAL A 379 17.28 -27.56 12.05
CA VAL A 379 18.51 -26.84 11.68
C VAL A 379 19.66 -27.19 12.64
N ALA A 380 19.40 -27.20 13.94
CA ALA A 380 20.43 -27.53 14.93
C ALA A 380 20.92 -28.98 14.79
N ALA A 381 20.08 -29.92 14.34
CA ALA A 381 20.49 -31.29 14.05
C ALA A 381 21.53 -31.40 12.91
N ARG A 382 21.63 -30.37 12.06
CA ARG A 382 22.62 -30.22 10.99
C ARG A 382 23.88 -29.46 11.44
N SER A 383 24.01 -29.18 12.73
CA SER A 383 25.11 -28.42 13.34
C SER A 383 25.21 -26.95 12.90
N ILE A 384 24.12 -26.39 12.36
CA ILE A 384 24.04 -24.98 11.97
C ILE A 384 23.46 -24.15 13.12
N PRO A 385 24.06 -23.01 13.50
CA PRO A 385 23.49 -22.12 14.49
C PRO A 385 22.13 -21.57 14.06
N VAL A 386 21.15 -21.56 14.98
CA VAL A 386 19.83 -20.97 14.75
C VAL A 386 19.49 -19.98 15.86
N ALA A 387 19.00 -18.80 15.49
CA ALA A 387 18.49 -17.80 16.41
C ALA A 387 16.99 -17.67 16.23
N LEU A 388 16.22 -18.09 17.24
CA LEU A 388 14.78 -17.82 17.30
C LEU A 388 14.55 -16.35 17.64
N ASP A 389 13.66 -15.70 16.91
CA ASP A 389 13.13 -14.41 17.34
C ASP A 389 12.28 -14.63 18.61
N ALA A 390 12.55 -13.87 19.67
CA ALA A 390 11.84 -14.00 20.95
C ALA A 390 10.45 -13.36 20.93
N ARG A 391 9.91 -13.02 19.75
CA ARG A 391 8.56 -12.46 19.57
C ARG A 391 7.50 -13.55 19.66
N SER A 392 7.35 -14.08 20.87
CA SER A 392 6.23 -14.95 21.25
C SER A 392 4.91 -14.18 21.16
N ALA A 393 3.97 -14.70 20.37
CA ALA A 393 2.51 -14.50 20.41
C ALA A 393 2.00 -13.30 21.23
N ASN A 394 1.50 -12.26 20.54
CA ASN A 394 0.88 -11.01 21.03
C ASN A 394 1.79 -9.77 21.15
N GLN A 395 2.32 -9.29 20.02
CA GLN A 395 2.59 -7.86 19.83
C GLN A 395 2.00 -7.36 18.54
#